data_AF-A0A964HH89-F1
#
_entry.id   AF-A0A964HH89-F1
#
_cell.length_a   1.000
_cell.length_b   1.000
_cell.length_c   1.000
_cell.angle_alpha   90.00
_cell.angle_beta   90.00
_cell.angle_gamma   90.00
#
_symmetry.space_group_name_H-M   'P 1'
#
loop_
_entity.id
_entity.type
_entity.pdbx_description
1 polymer ?
#
loop_
_entity_poly.entity_id
_entity_poly.type
_entity_poly.pdbx_seq_one_letter_code
_entity_poly.pdbx_strand_id
1 'polypeptide(L)' 'MHNKEILILAALGVGLFYLMNKARAGGVKGAAQTGTGTSFIREWQGWRYYTDGTVIGPDGTYYKDGNPIWWPTMAGGVAA' A
#
# COMPACT_ATOMS: atom_id res chain seq x y z
N MET A 1 -30.45 38.19 23.18
CA MET A 1 -29.98 37.39 22.03
C MET A 1 -31.22 36.91 21.32
N HIS A 2 -31.51 37.50 20.17
CA HIS A 2 -32.74 37.23 19.42
C HIS A 2 -32.65 35.82 18.84
N ASN A 3 -33.74 35.05 18.88
CA ASN A 3 -33.81 33.66 18.42
C ASN A 3 -33.25 33.43 17.00
N LYS A 4 -33.22 34.48 16.17
CA LYS A 4 -32.62 34.48 14.83
C LYS A 4 -31.09 34.32 14.85
N GLU A 5 -30.42 34.92 15.83
CA GLU A 5 -28.96 34.80 16.05
C GLU A 5 -28.61 33.34 16.43
N ILE A 6 -29.44 32.69 17.25
CA ILE A 6 -29.27 31.29 17.65
C ILE A 6 -29.47 30.35 16.46
N LEU A 7 -30.45 30.62 15.59
CA LEU A 7 -30.69 29.82 14.39
C LEU A 7 -29.55 29.92 13.37
N ILE A 8 -28.97 31.11 13.19
CA ILE A 8 -27.81 31.30 12.32
C ILE A 8 -26.59 30.55 12.87
N LEU A 9 -26.36 30.62 14.19
CA LEU A 9 -25.25 29.92 14.84
C LEU A 9 -25.40 28.39 14.72
N ALA A 10 -26.63 27.88 14.90
CA ALA A 10 -26.94 26.46 14.75
C ALA A 10 -26.73 25.97 13.31
N ALA A 11 -27.15 26.74 12.31
CA ALA A 11 -26.97 26.39 10.91
C ALA A 11 -25.49 26.32 10.51
N LEU A 12 -24.67 27.27 10.99
CA LEU A 12 -23.22 27.25 10.78
C LEU A 12 -22.55 26.06 11.46
N GLY A 13 -22.94 25.75 12.69
CA GLY A 13 -22.39 24.60 13.44
C GLY A 13 -22.69 23.25 12.77
N VAL A 14 -23.92 23.04 12.30
CA VAL A 14 -24.31 21.81 11.58
C VAL A 14 -23.61 21.70 10.23
N GLY A 15 -23.46 22.81 9.49
CA GLY A 15 -22.73 22.85 8.22
C GLY A 15 -21.25 22.46 8.37
N LEU A 16 -20.57 23.02 9.37
CA LEU A 16 -19.17 22.67 9.70
C LEU A 16 -19.05 21.21 10.14
N PHE A 17 -19.93 20.74 11.03
CA PHE A 17 -19.92 19.36 11.51
C PHE A 17 -20.11 18.34 10.38
N TYR A 18 -21.04 18.61 9.46
CA TYR A 18 -21.29 17.73 8.32
C TYR A 18 -20.10 17.71 7.34
N LEU A 19 -19.48 18.86 7.07
CA LEU A 19 -18.29 18.93 6.21
C LEU A 19 -17.10 18.18 6.82
N MET A 20 -16.86 18.32 8.13
CA MET A 20 -15.75 17.66 8.81
C MET A 20 -15.94 16.14 8.90
N ASN A 21 -17.16 15.66 9.09
CA ASN A 21 -17.45 14.22 9.08
C ASN A 21 -17.38 13.62 7.67
N LYS A 22 -17.78 14.36 6.62
CA LYS A 22 -17.68 13.87 5.24
C LYS A 22 -16.25 13.91 4.70
N ALA A 23 -15.44 14.89 5.11
CA ALA A 23 -14.03 14.99 4.72
C ALA A 23 -13.16 13.87 5.33
N ARG A 24 -13.53 13.30 6.48
CA ARG A 24 -12.84 12.15 7.08
C ARG A 24 -13.21 10.79 6.45
N ALA A 25 -14.28 10.74 5.67
CA ALA A 25 -14.70 9.54 4.93
C ALA A 25 -14.01 9.40 3.56
N GLY A 26 -13.01 10.26 3.26
CA GLY A 26 -12.00 9.99 2.24
C GLY A 26 -11.12 8.86 2.74
N GLY A 27 -11.53 7.62 2.45
CA GLY A 27 -10.80 6.43 2.85
C GLY A 27 -9.31 6.56 2.52
N VAL A 28 -8.47 6.22 3.50
CA VAL A 28 -7.06 5.92 3.27
C VAL A 28 -7.02 4.63 2.43
N LYS A 29 -7.34 4.73 1.13
CA LYS A 29 -6.96 3.71 0.17
C LYS A 29 -5.45 3.83 0.09
N GLY A 30 -4.78 2.77 0.51
CA GLY A 30 -3.41 2.76 1.03
C GLY A 30 -2.46 3.66 0.25
N ALA A 31 -1.54 4.28 0.99
CA ALA A 31 -0.43 5.01 0.42
C ALA A 31 0.11 4.19 -0.74
N ALA A 32 -0.10 4.68 -1.97
CA ALA A 32 0.74 4.29 -3.08
C ALA A 32 2.14 4.64 -2.59
N GLN A 33 2.92 3.60 -2.31
CA GLN A 33 4.32 3.73 -2.00
C GLN A 33 4.97 4.15 -3.33
N THR A 34 4.86 5.44 -3.66
CA THR A 34 5.58 6.08 -4.75
C THR A 34 7.04 6.20 -4.32
N GLY A 35 7.66 5.04 -4.09
CA GLY A 35 9.09 4.91 -4.07
C GLY A 35 9.53 4.86 -5.51
N THR A 36 10.44 5.74 -5.90
CA THR A 36 11.24 5.60 -7.11
C THR A 36 12.13 4.36 -6.91
N GLY A 37 11.55 3.17 -7.05
CA GLY A 37 12.17 1.91 -6.66
C GLY A 37 11.27 0.72 -6.94
N THR A 38 11.90 -0.44 -7.11
CA THR A 38 11.29 -1.73 -7.40
C THR A 38 10.02 -1.95 -6.56
N SER A 39 8.87 -1.94 -7.24
CA SER A 39 7.56 -2.10 -6.62
C SER A 39 7.05 -3.52 -6.84
N PHE A 40 6.31 -4.05 -5.87
CA PHE A 40 5.67 -5.35 -6.01
C PHE A 40 4.47 -5.25 -6.96
N ILE A 41 4.40 -6.14 -7.96
CA ILE A 41 3.28 -6.25 -8.90
C ILE A 41 2.21 -7.18 -8.35
N ARG A 42 2.59 -8.44 -8.11
CA ARG A 42 1.66 -9.51 -7.72
C ARG A 42 2.39 -10.72 -7.16
N GLU A 43 1.63 -11.54 -6.43
CA GLU A 43 2.02 -12.88 -6.02
C GLU A 43 1.08 -13.90 -6.67
N TRP A 44 1.63 -15.01 -7.15
CA TRP A 44 0.85 -16.10 -7.72
C TRP A 44 1.57 -17.43 -7.53
N GLN A 45 0.92 -18.39 -6.86
CA GLN A 45 1.48 -19.74 -6.59
C GLN A 45 2.88 -19.69 -5.95
N GLY A 46 3.11 -18.76 -5.03
CA GLY A 46 4.41 -18.58 -4.35
C GLY A 46 5.46 -17.80 -5.15
N TRP A 47 5.17 -17.44 -6.41
CA TRP A 47 5.99 -16.53 -7.19
C TRP A 47 5.66 -15.09 -6.88
N ARG A 48 6.67 -14.25 -6.64
CA ARG A 48 6.52 -12.80 -6.42
C ARG A 48 7.15 -12.04 -7.58
N TYR A 49 6.39 -11.14 -8.20
CA TYR A 49 6.80 -10.37 -9.37
C TYR A 49 6.95 -8.90 -9.03
N TYR A 50 7.97 -8.25 -9.56
CA TYR A 50 8.30 -6.86 -9.29
C TYR A 50 8.39 -6.03 -10.58
N THR A 51 8.15 -4.72 -10.47
CA THR A 51 8.05 -3.78 -11.60
C THR A 51 9.35 -3.58 -12.35
N ASP A 52 10.48 -3.98 -11.78
CA ASP A 52 11.80 -3.87 -12.38
C ASP A 52 12.20 -5.13 -13.18
N GLY A 53 11.31 -6.13 -13.32
CA GLY A 53 11.63 -7.41 -13.96
C GLY A 53 12.24 -8.45 -13.02
N THR A 54 12.36 -8.14 -11.73
CA THR A 54 12.76 -9.12 -10.72
C THR A 54 11.61 -10.07 -10.40
N VAL A 55 11.90 -11.36 -10.29
CA VAL A 55 10.95 -12.39 -9.91
C VAL A 55 11.57 -13.26 -8.81
N ILE A 56 10.82 -13.56 -7.76
CA ILE A 56 11.27 -14.48 -6.71
C ILE A 56 10.41 -15.74 -6.78
N GLY A 57 11.05 -16.88 -6.95
CA GLY A 57 10.42 -18.20 -6.95
C GLY A 57 9.96 -18.65 -5.57
N PRO A 58 9.08 -19.67 -5.51
CA PRO A 58 8.60 -20.25 -4.25
C PRO A 58 9.72 -20.92 -3.45
N ASP A 59 10.81 -21.28 -4.11
CA ASP A 59 12.06 -21.80 -3.54
C ASP A 59 12.97 -20.69 -2.99
N GLY A 60 12.59 -19.42 -3.18
CA GLY A 60 13.37 -18.26 -2.79
C GLY A 60 14.43 -17.86 -3.81
N THR A 61 14.53 -18.50 -4.98
CA THR A 61 15.48 -18.11 -6.03
C THR A 61 15.06 -16.78 -6.67
N TYR A 62 16.02 -15.90 -6.92
CA TYR A 62 15.80 -14.58 -7.51
C TYR A 62 16.19 -14.64 -8.99
N TYR A 63 15.30 -14.12 -9.82
CA TYR A 63 15.45 -14.03 -11.27
C TYR A 63 15.36 -12.57 -11.70
N LYS A 64 16.12 -12.20 -12.73
CA LYS A 64 16.03 -10.93 -13.44
C LYS A 64 15.86 -11.20 -14.92
N ASP A 65 14.75 -10.74 -15.49
CA ASP A 65 14.44 -10.94 -16.92
C ASP A 65 14.52 -12.42 -17.34
N GLY A 66 14.12 -13.32 -16.44
CA GLY A 66 14.13 -14.78 -16.65
C GLY A 66 15.47 -15.47 -16.32
N ASN A 67 16.54 -14.73 -16.05
CA ASN A 67 17.83 -15.30 -15.68
C ASN A 67 17.99 -15.37 -14.15
N PRO A 68 18.43 -16.49 -13.57
CA PRO A 68 18.71 -16.57 -12.14
C PRO A 68 19.91 -15.67 -11.80
N ILE A 69 19.71 -14.75 -10.85
CA ILE A 69 20.76 -13.82 -10.38
C ILE A 69 21.25 -14.17 -8.98
N TRP A 70 20.46 -14.93 -8.22
CA TRP A 70 20.81 -15.39 -6.88
C TRP A 70 19.94 -16.57 -6.50
N TRP A 71 20.50 -17.54 -5.78
CA TRP A 71 19.77 -18.65 -5.19
C TRP A 71 20.14 -18.77 -3.71
N PRO A 72 19.20 -19.16 -2.84
CA PRO A 72 19.51 -19.41 -1.45
C PRO A 72 20.45 -20.60 -1.38
N THR A 73 21.71 -20.35 -1.03
CA THR A 73 22.57 -21.43 -0.54
C THR A 73 21.99 -21.82 0.80
N MET A 74 21.40 -23.02 0.90
CA MET A 74 20.97 -23.54 2.19
C MET A 74 22.21 -23.55 3.10
N ALA A 75 22.26 -22.69 4.10
CA ALA A 75 23.33 -22.63 5.10
C ALA A 75 23.25 -23.86 6.03
N GLY A 76 23.25 -25.06 5.47
CA GLY A 76 22.99 -26.31 6.18
C GLY A 76 22.90 -27.56 5.27
N GLY A 77 23.83 -27.73 4.34
CA GLY A 77 23.93 -28.95 3.52
C GLY A 77 25.40 -29.36 3.35
N VAL A 78 25.74 -30.52 3.91
CA VAL A 78 27.06 -31.12 4.04
C VAL A 78 27.82 -31.17 2.71
N ALA A 79 29.08 -30.75 2.70
CA ALA A 79 30.03 -31.15 1.67
C ALA A 79 30.11 -32.69 1.68
N ALA A 80 29.72 -33.31 0.56
CA ALA A 80 29.99 -34.71 0.25
C ALA A 80 31.16 -34.77 -0.73
#